data_AF-A0A2V6FHQ3-F1
#
_entry.id   AF-A0A2V6FHQ3-F1
#
_cell.length_a   1.000
_cell.length_b   1.000
_cell.length_c   1.000
_cell.angle_alpha   90.00
_cell.angle_beta   90.00
_cell.angle_gamma   90.00
#
_symmetry.space_group_name_H-M   'P 1'
#
loop_
_entity.id
_entity.type
_entity.pdbx_description
1 polymer ?
#
loop_
_entity_poly.entity_id
_entity_poly.type
_entity_poly.pdbx_seq_one_letter_code
_entity_poly.pdbx_strand_id
1 'polypeptide(L)'
;MIIRARTVVTMDGAPIENGAVAVSGNQIADVGKFDQIRARNAGEIVDLGEQALLPGLINGHCHLDYTCLRGKIPPLRAAADSCSHGPVGRPNLPALGDESTG
;
A
#
# COMPACT_ATOMS: atom_id res chain seq x y z
N MET A 1 2.38 -2.43 30.73
CA MET A 1 1.32 -3.23 30.07
C MET A 1 1.98 -4.41 29.37
N ILE A 2 1.33 -5.57 29.34
CA ILE A 2 1.78 -6.76 28.62
C ILE A 2 0.68 -7.13 27.63
N ILE A 3 1.01 -7.22 26.35
CA ILE A 3 0.07 -7.62 25.29
C ILE A 3 0.40 -9.04 24.90
N ARG A 4 -0.52 -9.99 25.13
CA ARG A 4 -0.42 -11.38 24.68
C ARG A 4 -1.14 -11.55 23.34
N ALA A 5 -0.55 -12.34 22.45
CA ALA A 5 -1.17 -12.77 21.20
C ALA A 5 -0.83 -14.24 20.93
N ARG A 6 -1.63 -14.90 20.09
CA ARG A 6 -1.33 -16.26 19.61
C ARG A 6 0.01 -16.33 18.91
N THR A 7 0.30 -15.35 18.05
CA THR A 7 1.57 -15.28 17.33
C THR A 7 2.09 -13.84 17.36
N VAL A 8 3.34 -13.64 17.78
CA VAL A 8 4.04 -12.36 17.68
C VAL A 8 5.08 -12.45 16.56
N VAL A 9 4.97 -11.56 15.58
CA VAL A 9 5.90 -11.46 14.45
C VAL A 9 6.81 -10.26 14.68
N THR A 10 8.09 -10.52 14.94
CA THR A 10 9.10 -9.49 15.22
C THR A 10 9.70 -8.86 13.98
N MET A 11 9.49 -9.47 12.80
CA MET A 11 10.20 -9.19 11.54
C MET A 11 11.69 -9.51 11.57
N ASP A 12 12.18 -10.09 12.67
CA ASP A 12 13.54 -10.61 12.82
C ASP A 12 13.46 -12.01 13.45
N GLY A 13 13.88 -13.02 12.70
CA GLY A 13 13.75 -14.43 13.06
C GLY A 13 12.35 -15.03 12.86
N ALA A 14 12.12 -16.18 13.51
CA ALA A 14 10.85 -16.90 13.42
C ALA A 14 9.75 -16.27 14.29
N PRO A 15 8.47 -16.36 13.90
CA PRO A 15 7.36 -15.94 14.74
C PRO A 15 7.33 -16.66 16.10
N ILE A 16 6.90 -15.93 17.12
CA ILE A 16 6.82 -16.44 18.50
C ILE A 16 5.38 -16.88 18.79
N GLU A 17 5.17 -18.18 18.89
CA GLU A 17 3.91 -18.77 19.32
C GLU A 17 3.67 -18.54 20.82
N ASN A 18 2.41 -18.25 21.18
CA ASN A 18 1.99 -17.77 22.49
C ASN A 18 2.90 -16.65 23.01
N GLY A 19 3.14 -15.66 22.15
CA GLY A 19 4.06 -14.55 22.39
C GLY A 19 3.41 -13.40 23.15
N ALA A 20 4.27 -12.54 23.71
CA ALA A 20 3.86 -11.31 24.34
C ALA A 20 4.88 -10.18 24.16
N VAL A 21 4.38 -8.95 24.23
CA VAL A 21 5.15 -7.72 24.17
C VAL A 21 4.88 -6.93 25.46
N ALA A 22 5.94 -6.63 26.21
CA ALA A 22 5.86 -5.72 27.34
C ALA A 22 6.09 -4.28 26.85
N VAL A 23 5.19 -3.37 27.22
CA VAL A 23 5.24 -1.96 26.86
C VAL A 23 5.36 -1.13 28.13
N SER A 24 6.35 -0.23 28.12
CA SER A 24 6.58 0.77 29.16
C SER A 24 6.55 2.17 28.53
N GLY A 25 5.55 2.97 28.90
CA GLY A 25 5.32 4.27 28.28
C GLY A 25 5.07 4.13 26.77
N ASN A 26 5.95 4.73 25.96
CA ASN A 26 5.90 4.71 24.49
C ASN A 26 6.94 3.77 23.84
N GLN A 27 7.54 2.86 24.62
CA GLN A 27 8.58 1.96 24.14
C GLN A 27 8.25 0.50 24.44
N ILE A 28 8.73 -0.38 23.56
CA ILE A 28 8.75 -1.82 23.78
C ILE A 28 9.90 -2.14 24.74
N ALA A 29 9.58 -2.72 25.89
CA ALA A 29 10.54 -3.04 26.94
C ALA A 29 11.08 -4.47 26.85
N ASP A 30 10.25 -5.43 26.44
CA ASP A 30 10.63 -6.85 26.29
C ASP A 30 9.69 -7.53 25.28
N VAL A 31 10.19 -8.54 24.57
CA VAL A 31 9.43 -9.33 23.58
C VAL A 31 9.84 -10.79 23.68
N GLY A 32 8.88 -11.71 23.75
CA GLY A 32 9.19 -13.12 23.97
C GLY A 32 7.95 -13.98 24.18
N LYS A 33 8.17 -15.21 24.70
CA LYS A 33 7.06 -16.09 25.10
C LYS A 33 6.33 -15.49 26.30
N PHE A 34 5.00 -15.62 26.32
CA PHE A 34 4.15 -15.03 27.35
C PHE A 34 4.61 -15.34 28.79
N ASP A 35 4.93 -16.60 29.08
CA ASP A 35 5.34 -17.00 30.43
C ASP A 35 6.64 -16.31 30.89
N GLN A 36 7.58 -16.11 29.96
CA GLN A 36 8.85 -15.44 30.25
C GLN A 36 8.66 -13.94 30.46
N ILE A 37 7.83 -13.32 29.62
CA ILE A 37 7.52 -11.89 29.71
C ILE A 37 6.76 -11.59 31.00
N ARG A 38 5.76 -12.40 31.33
CA ARG A 38 4.98 -12.30 32.56
C ARG A 38 5.84 -12.46 33.82
N ALA A 39 6.85 -13.32 33.78
CA ALA A 39 7.74 -13.54 34.93
C ALA A 39 8.68 -12.35 35.18
N ARG A 40 9.11 -11.63 34.13
CA ARG A 40 10.09 -10.54 34.21
C ARG A 40 9.48 -9.14 34.30
N ASN A 41 8.21 -8.99 33.93
CA ASN A 41 7.56 -7.70 33.81
C ASN A 41 6.25 -7.68 34.60
N ALA A 42 5.93 -6.53 35.20
CA ALA A 42 4.66 -6.30 35.89
C ALA A 42 3.76 -5.36 35.06
N GLY A 43 2.45 -5.54 35.17
CA GLY A 43 1.47 -4.65 34.58
C GLY A 43 0.20 -5.36 34.13
N GLU A 44 -0.76 -4.57 33.68
CA GLU A 44 -2.00 -5.06 33.08
C GLU A 44 -1.70 -5.97 31.88
N ILE A 45 -2.42 -7.09 31.81
CA ILE A 45 -2.33 -8.05 30.71
C ILE A 45 -3.52 -7.82 29.77
N VAL A 46 -3.23 -7.49 28.53
CA VAL A 46 -4.20 -7.41 27.44
C VAL A 46 -4.03 -8.65 26.58
N ASP A 47 -5.04 -9.52 26.57
CA ASP A 47 -5.02 -10.76 25.80
C ASP A 47 -5.81 -10.60 24.50
N LEU A 48 -5.12 -10.70 23.38
CA LEU A 48 -5.71 -10.61 22.04
C LEU A 48 -6.28 -11.95 21.54
N GLY A 49 -6.11 -13.04 22.30
CA GLY A 49 -6.54 -14.38 21.91
C GLY A 49 -5.83 -14.86 20.63
N GLU A 50 -6.60 -15.33 19.64
CA GLU A 50 -6.08 -15.99 18.43
C GLU A 50 -5.51 -15.02 17.36
N GLN A 51 -5.19 -13.79 17.73
CA GLN A 51 -4.69 -12.77 16.81
C GLN A 51 -3.17 -12.84 16.62
N ALA A 52 -2.70 -12.26 15.51
CA ALA A 52 -1.29 -12.00 15.25
C ALA A 52 -0.94 -10.54 15.63
N LEU A 53 0.18 -10.37 16.33
CA LEU A 53 0.74 -9.06 16.67
C LEU A 53 2.03 -8.83 15.87
N LEU A 54 2.13 -7.69 15.20
CA LEU A 54 3.26 -7.33 14.35
C LEU A 54 3.55 -5.83 14.43
N PRO A 55 4.74 -5.36 13.99
CA PRO A 55 5.00 -3.95 13.80
C PRO A 55 3.92 -3.28 12.95
N GLY A 56 3.64 -2.01 13.27
CA GLY A 56 2.73 -1.18 12.49
C GLY A 56 3.20 -1.07 11.04
N LEU A 57 2.26 -1.16 10.10
CA LEU A 57 2.58 -1.00 8.68
C LEU A 57 2.96 0.45 8.38
N ILE A 58 4.02 0.64 7.60
CA ILE A 58 4.49 1.95 7.16
C ILE A 58 3.93 2.22 5.76
N ASN A 59 3.13 3.29 5.64
CA ASN A 59 2.68 3.79 4.35
C ASN A 59 3.67 4.86 3.85
N GLY A 60 4.57 4.48 2.94
CA GLY A 60 5.63 5.37 2.45
C GLY A 60 5.18 6.44 1.45
N HIS A 61 3.96 6.34 0.91
CA HIS A 61 3.47 7.30 -0.08
C HIS A 61 1.94 7.25 -0.16
N CYS A 62 1.28 8.39 0.06
CA CYS A 62 -0.17 8.50 -0.07
C CYS A 62 -0.61 9.88 -0.55
N HIS A 63 -1.70 9.90 -1.31
CA HIS A 63 -2.45 11.10 -1.65
C HIS A 63 -3.74 11.09 -0.85
N LEU A 64 -3.77 11.81 0.28
CA LEU A 64 -4.93 11.81 1.19
C LEU A 64 -6.18 12.39 0.52
N ASP A 65 -6.02 13.37 -0.37
CA ASP A 65 -7.13 14.02 -1.09
C ASP A 65 -7.90 13.05 -2.00
N TYR A 66 -7.23 12.01 -2.48
CA TYR A 66 -7.83 11.07 -3.43
C TYR A 66 -8.83 10.12 -2.79
N THR A 67 -8.86 10.03 -1.45
CA THR A 67 -9.92 9.28 -0.75
C THR A 67 -11.31 9.83 -1.11
N CYS A 68 -11.46 11.15 -1.21
CA CYS A 68 -12.72 11.80 -1.61
C CYS A 68 -13.07 11.64 -3.10
N LEU A 69 -12.10 11.20 -3.90
CA LEU A 69 -12.21 10.97 -5.34
C LEU A 69 -12.40 9.48 -5.69
N ARG A 70 -12.57 8.61 -4.69
CA ARG A 70 -12.87 7.19 -4.90
C ARG A 70 -14.05 7.03 -5.87
N GLY A 71 -13.79 6.39 -7.01
CA GLY A 71 -14.80 6.13 -8.06
C GLY A 71 -15.19 7.34 -8.91
N LYS A 72 -14.60 8.52 -8.69
CA LYS A 72 -14.90 9.75 -9.44
C LYS A 72 -13.92 10.05 -10.57
N ILE A 73 -12.76 9.39 -10.56
CA ILE A 73 -11.77 9.48 -11.63
C ILE A 73 -12.01 8.28 -12.56
N PRO A 74 -12.47 8.49 -13.81
CA PRO A 74 -12.61 7.41 -14.76
C PRO A 74 -11.22 6.81 -15.06
N PRO A 75 -11.11 5.48 -15.27
CA PRO A 75 -9.84 4.87 -15.66
C PRO A 75 -9.36 5.49 -16.97
N LEU A 76 -8.04 5.71 -17.06
CA LEU A 76 -7.42 6.19 -18.29
C LEU A 76 -7.71 5.15 -19.38
N ARG A 77 -8.54 5.49 -20.37
CA ARG A 77 -8.58 4.74 -21.63
C ARG A 77 -7.18 4.75 -22.20
N ALA A 78 -6.65 3.57 -22.52
CA ALA A 78 -5.25 3.33 -22.86
C ALA A 78 -4.62 4.50 -23.62
N ALA A 79 -3.44 4.93 -23.18
CA ALA A 79 -2.55 5.86 -23.88
C ALA A 79 -1.95 5.21 -25.15
N ALA A 80 -2.76 4.54 -25.96
CA ALA A 80 -2.38 3.98 -27.25
C ALA A 80 -2.63 4.95 -28.42
N ASP A 81 -3.47 5.97 -28.23
CA ASP A 81 -3.89 6.83 -29.36
C ASP A 81 -3.07 8.12 -29.52
N SER A 82 -2.14 8.43 -28.61
CA SER A 82 -1.28 9.61 -28.72
C SER A 82 -0.02 9.41 -29.58
N CYS A 83 0.20 8.20 -30.10
CA CYS A 83 1.22 7.92 -31.12
C CYS A 83 0.58 7.63 -32.50
N SER A 84 -0.41 8.42 -32.92
CA SER A 84 -0.74 8.56 -34.33
C SER A 84 -0.38 9.98 -34.75
N HIS A 85 0.42 10.07 -35.82
CA HIS A 85 1.01 11.29 -36.34
C HIS A 85 0.00 12.44 -36.40
N GLY A 86 0.37 13.61 -35.88
CA GLY A 86 -0.33 14.86 -36.19
C GLY A 86 -0.42 15.05 -37.71
N PRO A 87 -1.46 15.72 -38.23
CA PRO A 87 -1.64 15.86 -39.66
C PRO A 87 -0.50 16.70 -40.24
N VAL A 88 0.47 16.02 -40.86
CA VAL A 88 1.44 16.68 -41.75
C VAL A 88 0.61 17.24 -42.90
N GLY A 89 0.47 18.57 -42.91
CA GLY A 89 -0.21 19.30 -43.97
C GLY A 89 0.35 18.90 -45.32
N ARG A 90 -0.49 18.32 -46.18
CA ARG A 90 -0.16 18.13 -47.59
C ARG A 90 -0.31 19.49 -48.28
N PRO A 91 0.71 20.03 -48.95
CA PRO A 91 0.51 21.18 -49.82
C PRO A 91 -0.40 20.77 -50.99
N ASN A 92 -1.43 21.57 -51.19
CA ASN A 92 -2.48 21.41 -52.18
C ASN A 92 -1.89 21.66 -53.59
N LEU A 93 -1.72 20.61 -54.40
CA LEU A 93 -1.37 20.75 -55.82
C LEU A 93 -2.65 20.53 -56.63
N PRO A 94 -3.13 21.50 -57.43
CA PRO A 94 -4.35 21.31 -58.21
C PRO A 94 -4.14 20.26 -59.30
N ALA A 95 -5.07 19.31 -59.38
CA ALA A 95 -5.14 18.32 -60.44
C ALA A 95 -5.41 19.03 -61.78
N LEU A 96 -4.49 18.88 -62.73
CA LEU A 96 -4.76 19.17 -64.14
C LEU A 96 -5.67 18.05 -64.66
N GLY A 97 -6.97 18.35 -64.70
CA GLY A 97 -7.98 17.57 -65.41
C GLY A 97 -8.02 17.98 -66.87
N ASP A 98 -7.99 16.98 -67.72
CA ASP A 98 -8.10 17.02 -69.17
C ASP A 98 -9.58 17.23 -69.55
N GLU A 99 -9.91 18.32 -70.26
CA GLU A 99 -11.22 18.51 -70.90
C GLU A 99 -11.02 18.93 -72.37
N SER A 100 -11.10 17.94 -73.25
CA SER A 100 -11.41 18.09 -74.67
C SER A 100 -12.92 18.27 -74.84
N THR A 101 -13.39 19.40 -75.39
CA THR A 101 -14.52 19.52 -76.34
C THR A 101 -14.65 21.00 -76.75
N GLY A 102 -14.52 21.28 -78.05
CA GLY A 102 -14.71 22.59 -78.68
C GLY A 102 -14.07 22.66 -80.05
#